data_AF-C2L024-F1
#
_entry.id   AF-C2L024-F1
#
_cell.length_a   1.000
_cell.length_b   1.000
_cell.length_c   1.000
_cell.angle_alpha   90.00
_cell.angle_beta   90.00
_cell.angle_gamma   90.00
#
_symmetry.space_group_name_H-M   'P 1'
#
loop_
_entity.id
_entity.type
_entity.pdbx_description
1 polymer ?
#
loop_
_entity_poly.entity_id
_entity_poly.type
_entity_poly.pdbx_seq_one_letter_code
_entity_poly.pdbx_strand_id
1 'polypeptide(L)' 'MSGSGMLNISQLSTKYKIKKMGEEDVSGILHLENGNPLYFAYCPPKPCRETVLNDLKALPEGKSLEDKFYIG' A
#
# COMPACT_ATOMS: atom_id res chain seq x y z
N MET A 1 -1.80 30.17 4.67
CA MET A 1 -1.73 28.98 5.55
C MET A 1 -2.98 28.14 5.28
N SER A 2 -2.96 27.28 4.26
CA SER A 2 -4.07 26.36 4.01
C SER A 2 -3.78 25.08 4.78
N GLY A 3 -4.46 24.88 5.91
CA GLY A 3 -4.49 23.58 6.56
C GLY A 3 -5.20 22.61 5.62
N SER A 4 -4.45 21.76 4.93
CA SER A 4 -4.97 20.57 4.28
C SER A 4 -5.67 19.74 5.36
N GLY A 5 -6.99 19.62 5.29
CA GLY A 5 -7.75 18.79 6.22
C GLY A 5 -7.23 17.36 6.13
N MET A 6 -6.71 16.84 7.24
CA MET A 6 -6.24 15.45 7.32
C MET A 6 -7.40 14.52 6.98
N LEU A 7 -7.23 13.68 5.95
CA LEU A 7 -8.24 12.70 5.55
C LEU A 7 -8.54 11.75 6.72
N ASN A 8 -9.78 11.77 7.23
CA ASN A 8 -10.21 10.82 8.25
C ASN A 8 -10.53 9.47 7.59
N ILE A 9 -9.50 8.64 7.45
CA ILE A 9 -9.60 7.36 6.75
C ILE A 9 -10.62 6.40 7.38
N SER A 10 -10.93 6.54 8.67
CA SER A 10 -11.89 5.68 9.35
C SER A 10 -13.34 5.84 8.85
N GLN A 11 -13.63 6.96 8.17
CA GLN A 11 -14.96 7.24 7.61
C GLN A 11 -15.14 6.73 6.17
N LEU A 12 -14.08 6.19 5.56
CA LEU A 12 -14.11 5.76 4.15
C LEU A 12 -14.88 4.45 3.92
N SER A 13 -15.18 3.71 4.98
CA SER A 13 -15.95 2.47 4.88
C SER A 13 -16.64 2.16 6.21
N THR A 14 -17.90 1.73 6.12
CA THR A 14 -18.68 1.22 7.26
C THR A 14 -18.63 -0.30 7.38
N LYS A 15 -18.10 -0.99 6.37
CA LYS A 15 -18.07 -2.47 6.28
C LYS A 15 -16.70 -3.06 6.62
N TYR A 16 -15.65 -2.46 6.07
CA TYR A 16 -14.28 -2.89 6.24
C TYR A 16 -13.49 -1.89 7.09
N LYS A 17 -12.59 -2.43 7.92
CA LYS A 17 -11.63 -1.63 8.71
C LYS A 17 -10.61 -1.01 7.78
N ILE A 18 -10.59 0.32 7.72
CA ILE A 18 -9.57 1.08 7.00
C ILE A 18 -8.37 1.28 7.93
N LYS A 19 -7.14 1.08 7.42
CA LYS A 19 -5.91 1.41 8.14
C LYS A 19 -4.82 1.87 7.16
N LYS A 20 -3.88 2.69 7.64
CA LYS A 20 -2.62 2.93 6.90
C LYS A 20 -1.75 1.68 7.05
N MET A 21 -1.19 1.21 5.95
CA MET A 21 -0.30 0.05 5.96
C MET A 21 1.14 0.48 6.22
N GLY A 22 1.82 -0.25 7.11
CA GLY A 22 3.21 0.00 7.52
C GLY A 22 4.09 -1.24 7.43
N GLU A 23 5.30 -1.16 7.99
CA GLU A 23 6.26 -2.28 7.97
C GLU A 23 5.73 -3.51 8.74
N GLU A 24 4.87 -3.29 9.74
CA GLU A 24 4.19 -4.33 10.50
C GLU A 24 3.26 -5.19 9.63
N ASP A 25 2.79 -4.66 8.50
CA ASP A 25 1.84 -5.31 7.61
C ASP A 25 2.48 -6.12 6.49
N VAL A 26 3.80 -6.01 6.33
CA VAL A 26 4.55 -6.63 5.23
C VAL A 26 4.33 -8.14 5.16
N SER A 27 4.24 -8.81 6.31
CA SER A 27 3.99 -10.26 6.32
C SER A 27 2.62 -10.63 5.76
N GLY A 28 1.59 -9.82 6.02
CA GLY A 28 0.24 -10.05 5.51
C GLY A 28 0.14 -9.76 4.02
N ILE A 29 0.76 -8.66 3.57
CA ILE A 29 0.82 -8.27 2.15
C ILE A 29 1.57 -9.33 1.36
N LEU A 30 2.74 -9.76 1.83
CA LEU A 30 3.52 -10.81 1.18
C LEU A 30 2.75 -12.13 1.08
N HIS A 31 1.99 -12.51 2.11
CA HIS A 31 1.15 -13.71 2.05
C HIS A 31 0.07 -13.59 0.96
N LEU A 32 -0.56 -12.41 0.84
CA LEU A 32 -1.56 -12.14 -0.19
C LEU A 32 -0.97 -12.15 -1.60
N GLU A 33 0.19 -11.51 -1.80
CA GLU A 33 0.90 -11.50 -3.08
C GLU A 33 1.31 -12.91 -3.54
N ASN A 34 1.79 -13.75 -2.62
CA ASN A 34 2.12 -15.15 -2.92
C ASN A 34 0.89 -15.97 -3.37
N GLY A 35 -0.33 -15.52 -3.04
CA GLY A 35 -1.57 -16.10 -3.53
C GLY A 35 -1.85 -15.84 -5.02
N ASN A 36 -1.05 -15.00 -5.70
CA ASN A 36 -1.24 -14.63 -7.10
C ASN A 36 0.02 -14.91 -7.97
N PRO A 37 0.42 -16.19 -8.12
CA PRO A 37 1.64 -16.53 -8.87
C PRO A 37 1.59 -16.16 -10.36
N LEU A 38 0.40 -16.12 -10.96
CA LEU A 38 0.23 -15.78 -12.38
C LEU A 38 0.60 -14.31 -12.64
N TYR A 39 0.15 -13.38 -11.78
CA TYR A 39 0.50 -11.98 -11.89
C TYR A 39 2.03 -11.79 -11.90
N PHE A 40 2.73 -12.39 -10.94
CA PHE A 40 4.19 -12.26 -10.82
C PHE A 40 4.99 -13.02 -11.88
N ALA A 41 4.35 -13.89 -12.67
CA ALA A 41 4.97 -14.46 -13.86
C ALA A 41 5.06 -13.44 -15.01
N TYR A 42 4.08 -12.53 -15.10
CA TYR A 42 4.04 -11.46 -16.13
C TYR A 42 4.54 -10.11 -15.62
N CYS A 43 4.52 -9.88 -14.31
CA CYS A 43 4.95 -8.66 -13.64
C CYS A 43 6.05 -8.97 -12.61
N PRO A 44 7.27 -9.31 -13.05
CA PRO A 44 8.39 -9.54 -12.12
C PRO A 44 8.76 -8.24 -11.38
N PRO A 45 9.42 -8.32 -10.20
CA PRO A 45 10.02 -9.51 -9.58
C PRO A 45 9.03 -10.38 -8.80
N LYS A 46 9.47 -11.58 -8.40
CA LYS A 46 8.72 -12.40 -7.43
C LYS A 46 8.57 -11.66 -6.10
N PRO A 47 7.44 -11.81 -5.40
CA PRO A 47 7.20 -11.08 -4.17
C PRO A 47 8.12 -11.59 -3.06
N CYS A 48 8.75 -10.66 -2.35
CA CYS A 48 9.52 -10.90 -1.14
C CYS A 48 9.39 -9.72 -0.18
N ARG A 49 9.95 -9.83 1.03
CA ARG A 49 9.89 -8.75 2.03
C ARG A 49 10.39 -7.42 1.47
N GLU A 50 11.48 -7.44 0.71
CA GLU A 50 12.12 -6.24 0.15
C GLU A 50 11.24 -5.59 -0.93
N THR A 51 10.65 -6.38 -1.82
CA THR A 51 9.76 -5.84 -2.88
C THR A 51 8.54 -5.18 -2.26
N VAL A 52 7.91 -5.80 -1.26
CA VAL A 52 6.77 -5.20 -0.54
C VAL A 52 7.14 -3.89 0.15
N LEU A 53 8.31 -3.83 0.80
CA LEU A 53 8.80 -2.59 1.43
C LEU A 53 9.05 -1.49 0.41
N ASN A 54 9.57 -1.85 -0.77
CA ASN A 54 9.76 -0.92 -1.87
C ASN A 54 8.42 -0.43 -2.43
N ASP A 55 7.44 -1.32 -2.60
CA ASP A 55 6.10 -0.97 -3.07
C ASP A 55 5.36 -0.06 -2.09
N LEU A 56 5.53 -0.26 -0.78
CA LEU A 56 5.06 0.66 0.26
C LEU A 56 5.70 2.05 0.19
N LYS A 57 6.87 2.20 -0.46
CA LYS A 57 7.61 3.47 -0.61
C LYS A 57 7.61 4.06 -2.03
N ALA A 58 7.17 3.31 -3.03
CA ALA A 58 7.09 3.74 -4.43
C ALA A 58 6.21 4.99 -4.60
N LEU A 59 6.69 6.00 -5.33
CA LEU A 59 5.98 7.26 -5.54
C LEU A 59 5.88 7.57 -7.03
N PRO A 60 4.74 8.08 -7.52
CA PRO A 60 4.68 8.71 -8.84
C PRO A 60 5.62 9.93 -8.90
N GLU A 61 6.05 10.30 -10.10
CA GLU A 61 6.85 11.51 -10.30
C GLU A 61 6.15 12.75 -9.72
N GLY A 62 6.90 13.57 -9.00
CA GLY A 62 6.39 14.79 -8.38
C GLY A 62 5.49 14.59 -7.15
N LYS A 63 5.41 13.38 -6.58
CA LYS A 63 4.65 13.08 -5.36
C LYS A 63 5.54 12.84 -4.15
N SER A 64 5.08 13.25 -2.97
CA SER A 64 5.71 12.93 -1.70
C SER A 64 4.98 11.77 -1.01
N LEU A 65 5.57 11.22 0.06
CA LEU A 65 4.90 10.21 0.90
C LEU A 65 3.59 10.71 1.50
N GLU A 66 3.44 12.01 1.68
CA GLU A 66 2.22 12.63 2.21
C GLU A 66 1.05 12.52 1.21
N ASP A 67 1.35 12.40 -0.08
CA ASP A 67 0.38 12.22 -1.16
C ASP A 67 -0.02 10.75 -1.37
N LYS A 68 0.70 9.82 -0.74
CA LYS A 68 0.61 8.39 -1.05
C LYS A 68 -0.53 7.72 -0.26
N PHE A 69 -1.66 7.52 -0.92
CA PHE A 69 -2.80 6.76 -0.38
C PHE A 69 -3.22 5.68 -1.36
N TYR A 70 -3.22 4.41 -0.92
CA TYR A 70 -3.87 3.30 -1.62
C TYR A 70 -5.11 2.89 -0.85
N ILE A 71 -6.23 2.76 -1.55
CA ILE A 71 -7.50 2.24 -1.03
C ILE A 71 -7.97 1.21 -2.05
N GLY A 72 -8.21 -0.02 -1.59
CA GLY A 72 -8.66 -1.15 -2.39
C GLY A 72 -9.52 -2.09 -1.57
#